data_AF-A0A661KAH8-F1
#
_entry.id   AF-A0A661KAH8-F1
#
_cell.length_a   1.000
_cell.length_b   1.000
_cell.length_c   1.000
_cell.angle_alpha   90.00
_cell.angle_beta   90.00
_cell.angle_gamma   90.00
#
_symmetry.space_group_name_H-M   'P 1'
#
loop_
_entity.id
_entity.type
_entity.pdbx_description
1 polymer ?
#
loop_
_entity_poly.entity_id
_entity_poly.type
_entity_poly.pdbx_seq_one_letter_code
_entity_poly.pdbx_strand_id
1 'polypeptide(L)'
;MKFIFITGGVLSSLGKGLAAASIGALMESRGLSVTFQKLDPYINVDPGTMNPFQHGEVFVTDDGAETDLDLGHYERYTQTTMGKKNNFTSGSIYYSVITKERRGDYLGGTVQVIPHITDEIKSCINKLRE
;
A
#
# COMPACT_ATOMS: atom_id res chain seq x y z
N MET A 1 -3.32 17.57 5.13
CA MET A 1 -3.32 16.44 4.19
C MET A 1 -4.74 15.94 3.93
N LYS A 2 -5.11 15.71 2.67
CA LYS A 2 -6.40 15.15 2.23
C LYS A 2 -6.15 13.74 1.68
N PHE A 3 -7.15 12.86 1.78
CA PHE A 3 -7.09 11.51 1.24
C PHE A 3 -8.11 11.36 0.10
N ILE A 4 -7.68 10.75 -1.01
CA ILE A 4 -8.55 10.31 -2.09
C ILE A 4 -8.43 8.80 -2.15
N PHE A 5 -9.52 8.10 -1.79
CA PHE A 5 -9.56 6.64 -1.86
C PHE A 5 -10.06 6.21 -3.23
N ILE A 6 -9.28 5.35 -3.90
CA ILE A 6 -9.63 4.81 -5.21
C ILE A 6 -9.95 3.33 -5.02
N THR A 7 -11.22 3.00 -5.23
CA THR A 7 -11.75 1.63 -5.07
C THR A 7 -12.10 1.02 -6.42
N GLY A 8 -12.00 -0.31 -6.52
CA GLY A 8 -12.42 -1.06 -7.71
C GLY A 8 -13.71 -1.82 -7.52
N GLY A 9 -14.55 -1.86 -8.55
CA GLY A 9 -15.74 -2.73 -8.62
C GLY A 9 -15.77 -3.55 -9.91
N VAL A 10 -16.70 -4.49 -9.98
CA VAL A 10 -16.97 -5.38 -11.12
C VAL A 10 -15.85 -6.38 -11.43
N LEU A 11 -14.68 -5.93 -11.90
CA LEU A 11 -13.58 -6.79 -12.29
C LEU A 11 -12.22 -6.17 -11.93
N SER A 12 -11.21 -7.03 -11.75
CA SER A 12 -9.82 -6.56 -11.74
C SER A 12 -9.35 -6.17 -13.15
N SER A 13 -8.19 -5.51 -13.25
CA SER A 13 -7.54 -5.14 -14.51
C SER A 13 -8.22 -4.03 -15.35
N LEU A 14 -9.20 -3.31 -14.81
CA LEU A 14 -9.82 -2.14 -15.44
C LEU A 14 -8.94 -0.86 -15.48
N GLY A 15 -7.64 -0.96 -15.17
CA GLY A 15 -6.73 0.19 -15.22
C GLY A 15 -6.79 1.13 -14.02
N LYS A 16 -7.15 0.64 -12.82
CA LYS A 16 -7.25 1.46 -11.59
C LYS A 16 -5.94 2.15 -11.22
N GLY A 17 -4.81 1.45 -11.33
CA GLY A 17 -3.48 2.01 -11.07
C GLY A 17 -3.16 3.18 -12.01
N LEU A 18 -3.35 3.00 -13.32
CA LEU A 18 -3.12 4.07 -14.31
C LEU A 18 -4.07 5.26 -14.15
N ALA A 19 -5.34 5.02 -13.84
CA ALA A 19 -6.29 6.09 -13.56
C ALA A 19 -5.88 6.90 -12.32
N ALA A 20 -5.46 6.23 -11.25
CA ALA A 20 -4.91 6.88 -10.06
C ALA A 20 -3.68 7.73 -10.41
N ALA A 21 -2.71 7.15 -11.12
CA ALA A 21 -1.48 7.82 -11.55
C ALA A 21 -1.78 9.10 -12.36
N SER A 22 -2.73 9.00 -13.30
CA SER A 22 -3.17 10.12 -14.15
C SER A 22 -3.83 11.24 -13.35
N ILE A 23 -4.66 10.90 -12.35
CA ILE A 23 -5.26 11.88 -11.44
C ILE A 23 -4.17 12.61 -10.65
N GLY A 24 -3.17 11.90 -10.13
CA GLY A 24 -2.06 12.54 -9.41
C GLY A 24 -1.24 13.46 -10.30
N ALA A 25 -0.93 13.06 -11.54
CA ALA A 25 -0.25 13.91 -12.51
C ALA A 25 -1.02 15.21 -12.79
N LEU A 26 -2.35 15.13 -12.94
CA LEU A 26 -3.20 16.32 -13.10
C LEU A 26 -3.18 17.20 -11.85
N MET A 27 -3.15 16.63 -10.65
CA MET A 27 -3.04 17.38 -9.40
C MET A 27 -1.67 18.09 -9.29
N GLU A 28 -0.58 17.41 -9.63
CA GLU A 28 0.76 18.03 -9.69
C GLU A 28 0.82 19.18 -10.71
N SER A 29 0.18 19.01 -11.88
CA SER A 29 0.10 20.09 -12.89
C SER A 29 -0.62 21.35 -12.38
N ARG A 30 -1.41 21.22 -11.32
CA ARG A 30 -2.10 22.32 -10.62
C ARG A 30 -1.35 22.82 -9.39
N GLY A 31 -0.09 22.43 -9.21
CA GLY A 31 0.77 22.86 -8.10
C GLY A 31 0.48 22.16 -6.78
N LEU A 32 -0.22 21.02 -6.78
CA LEU A 32 -0.45 20.24 -5.58
C LEU A 32 0.65 19.19 -5.42
N SER A 33 1.17 19.04 -4.20
CA SER A 33 1.99 17.87 -3.86
C SER A 33 1.08 16.66 -3.65
N VAL A 34 1.42 15.54 -4.28
CA VAL A 34 0.70 14.27 -4.15
C VAL A 34 1.65 13.17 -3.69
N THR A 35 1.08 12.11 -3.15
CA THR A 35 1.78 10.83 -2.91
C THR A 35 0.74 9.73 -3.02
N PHE A 36 1.18 8.50 -3.21
CA PHE A 36 0.29 7.35 -3.38
C PHE A 36 0.55 6.29 -2.33
N GLN A 37 -0.48 5.51 -2.05
CA GLN A 37 -0.34 4.31 -1.25
C GLN A 37 -1.15 3.19 -1.90
N LYS A 38 -0.50 2.06 -2.13
CA LYS A 38 -1.13 0.84 -2.60
C LYS A 38 -1.38 -0.10 -1.42
N LEU A 39 -2.63 -0.54 -1.29
CA LEU A 39 -3.05 -1.54 -0.31
C LEU A 39 -3.43 -2.81 -1.08
N ASP A 40 -2.56 -3.81 -1.05
CA ASP A 40 -2.76 -5.07 -1.76
C ASP A 40 -3.45 -6.11 -0.87
N PRO A 41 -4.52 -6.77 -1.35
CA PRO A 41 -5.29 -7.68 -0.51
C PRO A 41 -4.62 -9.06 -0.32
N TYR A 42 -3.47 -9.32 -0.96
CA TYR A 42 -2.78 -10.60 -0.92
C TYR A 42 -2.15 -10.89 0.46
N ILE A 43 -2.05 -12.17 0.79
CA ILE A 43 -1.55 -12.64 2.09
C ILE A 43 -0.03 -12.66 2.20
N ASN A 44 0.68 -12.53 1.07
CA ASN A 44 2.13 -12.42 1.04
C ASN A 44 2.55 -11.14 1.80
N VAL A 45 3.61 -11.22 2.61
CA VAL A 45 4.11 -10.06 3.36
C VAL A 45 4.65 -8.99 2.40
N ASP A 46 5.28 -9.44 1.33
CA ASP A 46 5.82 -8.67 0.21
C ASP A 46 5.68 -9.53 -1.07
N PRO A 47 5.80 -8.93 -2.27
CA PRO A 47 5.70 -9.67 -3.52
C PRO A 47 6.96 -10.47 -3.87
N GLY A 48 8.04 -10.41 -3.08
CA GLY A 48 9.32 -11.06 -3.39
C GLY A 48 9.24 -12.59 -3.54
N THR A 49 8.25 -13.19 -2.89
CA THR A 49 7.95 -14.63 -2.99
C THR A 49 7.04 -15.02 -4.16
N MET A 50 6.48 -14.06 -4.89
CA MET A 50 5.54 -14.30 -5.99
C MET A 50 6.29 -14.60 -7.28
N ASN A 51 5.73 -15.48 -8.12
CA ASN A 51 6.30 -15.75 -9.43
C ASN A 51 6.06 -14.56 -10.38
N PRO A 52 7.11 -13.85 -10.86
CA PRO A 52 6.94 -12.64 -11.64
C PRO A 52 6.30 -12.90 -13.01
N PHE A 53 6.44 -14.11 -13.56
CA PHE A 53 5.80 -14.48 -14.83
C PHE A 53 4.29 -14.66 -14.73
N GLN A 54 3.76 -14.81 -13.52
CA GLN A 54 2.32 -15.00 -13.28
C GLN A 54 1.65 -13.76 -12.70
N HIS A 55 2.38 -12.98 -11.91
CA HIS A 55 1.81 -11.87 -11.13
C HIS A 55 2.34 -10.49 -11.52
N GLY A 56 3.26 -10.43 -12.48
CA GLY A 56 3.91 -9.19 -12.91
C GLY A 56 5.25 -8.97 -12.21
N GLU A 57 5.95 -7.92 -12.63
CA GLU A 57 7.24 -7.55 -12.05
C GLU A 57 7.13 -7.14 -10.58
N VAL A 58 8.23 -7.30 -9.84
CA VAL A 58 8.42 -6.68 -8.53
C VAL A 58 9.09 -5.33 -8.75
N PHE A 59 8.50 -4.25 -8.23
CA PHE A 59 9.08 -2.92 -8.29
C PHE A 59 9.94 -2.67 -7.04
N VAL A 60 11.18 -2.22 -7.23
CA VAL A 60 12.12 -1.94 -6.14
C VAL A 60 12.27 -0.44 -5.98
N THR A 61 11.92 0.09 -4.80
CA THR A 61 12.06 1.51 -4.45
C THR A 61 13.51 1.87 -4.08
N ASP A 62 13.83 3.17 -4.09
CA ASP A 62 15.17 3.67 -3.72
C ASP A 62 15.59 3.30 -2.29
N ASP A 63 14.63 3.12 -1.38
CA ASP A 63 14.86 2.66 0.00
C ASP A 63 14.96 1.12 0.13
N GLY A 64 14.98 0.41 -1.00
CA GLY A 64 15.20 -1.03 -1.08
C GLY A 64 13.97 -1.89 -0.75
N ALA A 65 12.76 -1.34 -0.81
CA ALA A 65 11.54 -2.13 -0.63
C ALA A 65 11.13 -2.82 -1.93
N GLU A 66 10.85 -4.12 -1.84
CA GLU A 66 10.19 -4.88 -2.89
C GLU A 66 8.67 -4.67 -2.81
N THR A 67 8.07 -4.19 -3.89
CA THR A 67 6.69 -3.69 -3.92
C THR A 67 5.95 -4.10 -5.18
N ASP A 68 4.62 -3.90 -5.17
CA ASP A 68 3.76 -4.12 -6.33
C ASP A 68 4.10 -3.17 -7.49
N LEU A 69 3.98 -3.67 -8.72
CA LEU A 69 4.31 -2.94 -9.95
C LEU A 69 3.58 -1.59 -10.12
N ASP A 70 2.41 -1.43 -9.47
CA ASP A 70 1.66 -0.17 -9.54
C ASP A 70 2.46 1.03 -9.01
N LEU A 71 3.41 0.82 -8.06
CA LEU A 71 4.26 1.91 -7.58
C LEU A 71 5.13 2.49 -8.69
N GLY A 72 5.65 1.64 -9.57
CA GLY A 72 6.38 2.08 -10.76
C GLY A 72 5.50 2.88 -11.71
N HIS A 73 4.20 2.58 -11.84
CA HIS A 73 3.29 3.41 -12.63
C HIS A 73 3.14 4.81 -12.03
N TYR A 74 3.02 4.91 -10.71
CA TYR A 74 2.86 6.18 -10.05
C TYR A 74 4.12 7.06 -10.18
N GLU A 75 5.32 6.50 -9.96
CA GLU A 75 6.58 7.23 -10.13
C GLU A 75 6.84 7.65 -11.59
N ARG A 76 6.37 6.88 -12.58
CA ARG A 76 6.50 7.26 -13.99
C ARG A 76 5.55 8.39 -14.42
N TYR A 77 4.43 8.56 -13.73
CA TYR A 77 3.41 9.58 -14.06
C TYR A 77 3.55 10.85 -13.22
N THR A 78 4.23 10.78 -12.08
CA THR A 78 4.33 11.88 -11.11
C THR A 78 5.77 12.15 -10.74
N GLN A 79 6.06 13.32 -10.16
CA GLN A 79 7.41 13.69 -9.72
C GLN A 79 7.77 13.11 -8.35
N THR A 80 6.87 12.33 -7.74
CA THR A 80 7.01 11.85 -6.37
C THR A 80 7.64 10.47 -6.32
N THR A 81 8.73 10.34 -5.59
CA THR A 81 9.38 9.06 -5.27
C THR A 81 8.66 8.36 -4.12
N MET A 82 8.61 7.03 -4.20
CA MET A 82 7.96 6.16 -3.23
C MET A 82 8.99 5.35 -2.46
N GLY A 83 8.56 4.89 -1.28
CA GLY A 83 9.35 3.99 -0.47
C GLY A 83 8.48 2.93 0.18
N LYS A 84 9.02 2.26 1.19
CA LYS A 84 8.36 1.18 1.93
C LYS A 84 7.00 1.56 2.51
N LYS A 85 6.79 2.84 2.86
CA LYS A 85 5.51 3.32 3.42
C LYS A 85 4.40 3.49 2.38
N ASN A 86 4.69 3.27 1.09
CA ASN A 86 3.76 3.43 -0.02
C ASN A 86 3.12 2.11 -0.47
N ASN A 87 3.58 0.95 0.02
CA ASN A 87 2.97 -0.35 -0.26
C ASN A 87 2.71 -1.13 1.03
N PHE A 88 1.48 -1.58 1.23
CA PHE A 88 1.11 -2.49 2.32
C PHE A 88 0.25 -3.62 1.79
N THR A 89 0.44 -4.81 2.34
CA THR A 89 -0.30 -6.01 1.99
C THR A 89 -1.15 -6.49 3.17
N SER A 90 -2.19 -7.30 2.93
CA SER A 90 -2.86 -8.02 4.03
C SER A 90 -1.84 -8.83 4.83
N GLY A 91 -0.89 -9.49 4.18
CA GLY A 91 0.17 -10.26 4.84
C GLY A 91 0.97 -9.46 5.86
N SER A 92 1.50 -8.31 5.45
CA SER A 92 2.31 -7.44 6.32
C SER A 92 1.49 -6.84 7.47
N ILE A 93 0.22 -6.47 7.23
CA ILE A 93 -0.69 -5.96 8.27
C ILE A 93 -0.99 -7.05 9.31
N TYR A 94 -1.39 -8.24 8.87
CA TYR A 94 -1.68 -9.35 9.78
C TYR A 94 -0.44 -9.79 10.53
N TYR A 95 0.71 -9.84 9.86
CA TYR A 95 2.00 -10.13 10.48
C TYR A 95 2.30 -9.14 11.61
N SER A 96 2.19 -7.83 11.36
CA SER A 96 2.38 -6.78 12.38
C SER A 96 1.49 -6.98 13.61
N VAL A 97 0.19 -7.23 13.39
CA VAL A 97 -0.77 -7.44 14.48
C VAL A 97 -0.46 -8.71 15.27
N ILE A 98 -0.14 -9.81 14.61
CA ILE A 98 0.24 -11.07 15.27
C ILE A 98 1.55 -10.89 16.06
N THR A 99 2.53 -10.18 15.51
CA THR A 99 3.79 -9.89 16.22
C THR A 99 3.56 -9.07 17.48
N LYS A 100 2.72 -8.02 17.43
CA LYS A 100 2.34 -7.21 18.61
C LYS A 100 1.65 -8.07 19.66
N GLU A 101 0.76 -8.96 19.22
CA GLU A 101 0.06 -9.88 20.11
C GLU A 101 1.02 -10.84 20.81
N ARG A 102 1.93 -11.48 20.08
CA ARG A 102 2.96 -12.37 20.65
C ARG A 102 3.92 -11.66 21.60
N ARG A 103 4.15 -10.36 21.41
CA ARG A 103 4.94 -9.52 22.32
C ARG A 103 4.19 -9.13 23.61
N GLY A 104 2.87 -9.29 23.63
CA GLY A 104 2.02 -8.96 24.78
C GLY A 104 1.43 -7.54 24.73
N ASP A 105 1.51 -6.84 23.60
CA ASP A 105 1.04 -5.45 23.47
C ASP A 105 -0.48 -5.30 23.71
N TYR A 106 -1.25 -6.37 23.48
CA TYR A 106 -2.70 -6.39 23.74
C TYR A 106 -3.06 -6.93 25.14
N LEU A 107 -2.08 -7.04 26.05
CA LEU A 107 -2.29 -7.37 27.46
C LEU A 107 -3.07 -8.67 27.71
N GLY A 108 -2.87 -9.66 26.83
CA GLY A 108 -3.57 -10.96 26.90
C GLY A 108 -5.04 -10.93 26.45
N GLY A 109 -5.53 -9.79 25.92
CA GLY A 109 -6.86 -9.66 25.36
C GLY A 109 -7.02 -10.36 24.01
N THR A 110 -8.28 -10.62 23.64
CA THR A 110 -8.61 -11.20 22.34
C THR A 110 -8.31 -10.22 21.21
N VAL A 111 -7.49 -10.65 20.26
CA VAL A 111 -7.22 -9.91 19.03
C VAL A 111 -8.24 -10.28 17.95
N GLN A 112 -8.76 -9.27 17.27
CA GLN A 112 -9.90 -9.34 16.37
C GLN A 112 -9.65 -8.50 15.11
N VAL A 113 -10.36 -8.82 14.02
CA VAL A 113 -10.30 -8.02 12.79
C VAL A 113 -10.71 -6.56 13.05
N ILE A 114 -11.82 -6.37 13.77
CA ILE A 114 -12.23 -5.06 14.28
C ILE A 114 -12.08 -5.11 15.81
N PRO A 115 -11.35 -4.17 16.44
CA PRO A 115 -10.70 -3.01 15.80
C PRO A 115 -9.27 -3.27 15.31
N HIS A 116 -8.56 -4.29 15.82
CA HIS A 116 -7.09 -4.38 15.74
C HIS A 116 -6.52 -4.39 14.31
N ILE A 117 -7.06 -5.19 13.39
CA ILE A 117 -6.59 -5.20 11.99
C ILE A 117 -6.97 -3.89 11.30
N THR A 118 -8.20 -3.39 11.51
CA THR A 118 -8.63 -2.10 10.93
C THR A 118 -7.85 -0.90 11.48
N ASP A 119 -7.41 -0.96 12.74
CA ASP A 119 -6.56 0.05 13.36
C ASP A 119 -5.15 0.01 12.79
N GLU A 120 -4.61 -1.18 12.53
CA GLU A 120 -3.32 -1.32 11.84
C GLU A 120 -3.39 -0.77 10.41
N ILE A 121 -4.47 -1.05 9.66
CA ILE A 121 -4.71 -0.47 8.32
C ILE A 121 -4.73 1.07 8.41
N LYS A 122 -5.51 1.64 9.35
CA LYS A 122 -5.56 3.09 9.55
C LYS A 122 -4.18 3.66 9.94
N SER A 123 -3.43 2.96 10.78
CA SER A 123 -2.07 3.35 11.17
C SER A 123 -1.15 3.42 9.94
N CYS A 124 -1.15 2.39 9.09
CA CYS A 124 -0.39 2.36 7.85
C CYS A 124 -0.77 3.50 6.88
N ILE A 125 -2.06 3.82 6.74
CA ILE A 125 -2.51 4.97 5.93
C ILE A 125 -1.99 6.30 6.49
N ASN A 126 -1.95 6.44 7.81
CA ASN A 126 -1.48 7.66 8.45
C ASN A 126 0.04 7.84 8.42
N LYS A 127 0.85 6.80 8.14
CA LYS A 127 2.33 6.93 8.04
C LYS A 127 2.81 7.87 6.92
N LEU A 128 1.95 8.17 5.94
CA LEU A 128 2.26 9.15 4.89
C LEU A 128 1.97 10.60 5.29
N ARG A 129 1.34 10.84 6.47
CA ARG A 129 1.17 12.18 7.04
C ARG A 129 2.43 12.74 7.69
N GLU A 130 3.34 11.85 8.07
CA GLU A 130 4.63 12.14 8.69
C GLU A 130 5.71 12.32 7.62
#